data_AF-A0A7Z1AJB3-F1
#
_entry.id   AF-A0A7Z1AJB3-F1
#
_cell.length_a   1.000
_cell.length_b   1.000
_cell.length_c   1.000
_cell.angle_alpha   90.00
_cell.angle_beta   90.00
_cell.angle_gamma   90.00
#
_symmetry.space_group_name_H-M   'P 1'
#
loop_
_entity.id
_entity.type
_entity.pdbx_description
1 polymer ?
#
loop_
_entity_poly.entity_id
_entity_poly.type
_entity_poly.pdbx_seq_one_letter_code
_entity_poly.pdbx_strand_id
1 'polypeptide(L)'
;MSVAPIVRGVFLRALGRPILVSRSDKEATITLPADEDSLIQMNDSEVNELLGGVNLPVTVRCGEDIFEVTETGKRGEREISGRIAVVTGGAQGFGAEIARGLIDQGCFVFIADLNEEGARAKAEELGEHAWPITVDVSNEESVAAMAEEIERVAGGLDLVVSNAGIVRAGSVLTQDPSAFRLSTNINYIAFFLVTQACGNLLARQHKAAPQWLTDIIQVNSKSGLEGSNKNAAYAGSKFGGLGLVQSFALELVAHGIKVNAVCPGNFLDGPLWSDPDRGLFVQYLNSGKVPGAKTVADVKEYYEAKVPMHRGAQGIDVLRAIYYIVEQAYETGQAVPVTGGQVMMN
;
A
#
# COMPACT_ATOMS: atom_id res chain seq x y z
N MET A 1 -8.49 22.40 1.87
CA MET A 1 -7.81 21.33 1.12
C MET A 1 -6.85 21.99 0.14
N SER A 2 -5.62 21.49 0.02
CA SER A 2 -4.60 22.10 -0.85
C SER A 2 -4.90 21.78 -2.31
N VAL A 3 -4.56 22.66 -3.25
CA VAL A 3 -4.68 22.41 -4.70
C VAL A 3 -3.61 21.43 -5.23
N ALA A 4 -2.66 21.01 -4.38
CA ALA A 4 -1.53 20.16 -4.74
C ALA A 4 -1.91 18.87 -5.51
N PRO A 5 -2.99 18.13 -5.18
CA PRO A 5 -3.38 16.94 -5.94
C PRO A 5 -3.82 17.25 -7.37
N ILE A 6 -4.47 18.40 -7.58
CA ILE A 6 -4.88 18.85 -8.91
C ILE A 6 -3.66 19.31 -9.71
N VAL A 7 -2.76 20.09 -9.10
CA VAL A 7 -1.48 20.47 -9.71
C VAL A 7 -0.69 19.23 -10.12
N ARG A 8 -0.58 18.24 -9.23
CA ARG A 8 0.06 16.96 -9.53
C ARG A 8 -0.59 16.29 -10.73
N GLY A 9 -1.93 16.21 -10.77
CA GLY A 9 -2.66 15.66 -11.92
C GLY A 9 -2.34 16.36 -13.24
N VAL A 10 -2.32 17.69 -13.27
CA VAL A 10 -1.96 18.45 -14.49
C VAL A 10 -0.55 18.09 -14.98
N PHE A 11 0.42 17.95 -14.07
CA PHE A 11 1.77 17.52 -14.41
C PHE A 11 1.86 16.06 -14.87
N LEU A 12 1.13 15.14 -14.22
CA LEU A 12 1.04 13.74 -14.66
C LEU A 12 0.49 13.65 -16.08
N ARG A 13 -0.58 14.41 -16.39
CA ARG A 13 -1.19 14.49 -17.72
C ARG A 13 -0.23 15.07 -18.77
N ALA A 14 0.54 16.09 -18.41
CA ALA A 14 1.50 16.73 -19.32
C ALA A 14 2.71 15.83 -19.61
N LEU A 15 3.25 15.18 -18.58
CA LEU A 15 4.57 14.55 -18.64
C LEU A 15 4.53 13.03 -18.78
N GLY A 16 3.39 12.39 -18.47
CA GLY A 16 3.24 10.94 -18.54
C GLY A 16 4.22 10.17 -17.66
N ARG A 17 4.66 10.75 -16.53
CA ARG A 17 5.63 10.15 -15.61
C ARG A 17 5.39 10.58 -14.15
N PRO A 18 5.81 9.76 -13.16
CA PRO A 18 5.64 10.10 -11.75
C PRO A 18 6.45 11.33 -11.35
N ILE A 19 5.83 12.17 -10.51
CA ILE A 19 6.39 13.43 -10.01
C ILE A 19 5.94 13.70 -8.58
N LEU A 20 6.77 14.40 -7.81
CA LEU A 20 6.45 14.97 -6.50
C LEU A 20 6.02 16.42 -6.67
N VAL A 21 4.99 16.83 -5.94
CA VAL A 21 4.59 18.24 -5.80
C VAL A 21 4.64 18.61 -4.33
N SER A 22 5.63 19.39 -3.93
CA SER A 22 5.80 19.85 -2.55
C SER A 22 5.66 21.36 -2.47
N ARG A 23 5.18 21.88 -1.33
CA ARG A 23 5.13 23.34 -1.13
C ARG A 23 6.53 23.95 -1.19
N SER A 24 6.64 25.14 -1.77
CA SER A 24 7.90 25.86 -1.93
C SER A 24 7.72 27.35 -1.68
N ASP A 25 8.74 27.97 -1.08
CA ASP A 25 8.82 29.43 -0.92
C ASP A 25 9.66 30.11 -2.02
N LYS A 26 10.12 29.34 -3.02
CA LYS A 26 10.91 29.83 -4.15
C LYS A 26 10.05 30.69 -5.08
N GLU A 27 10.69 31.58 -5.86
CA GLU A 27 9.96 32.33 -6.88
C GLU A 27 9.46 31.40 -7.99
N ALA A 28 8.17 31.52 -8.33
CA ALA A 28 7.56 30.67 -9.33
C ALA A 28 8.01 31.03 -10.76
N THR A 29 8.45 30.01 -11.48
CA THR A 29 8.85 30.10 -12.89
C THR A 29 7.69 29.89 -13.86
N ILE A 30 6.63 29.21 -13.41
CA ILE A 30 5.41 28.95 -14.17
C ILE A 30 4.22 29.39 -13.32
N THR A 31 3.17 29.90 -13.95
CA THR A 31 1.90 30.20 -13.29
C THR A 31 0.79 29.38 -13.95
N LEU A 32 0.09 28.60 -13.14
CA LEU A 32 -1.11 27.87 -13.53
C LEU A 32 -2.37 28.68 -13.20
N PRO A 33 -3.55 28.32 -13.76
CA PRO A 33 -4.84 28.80 -13.27
C PRO A 33 -4.96 28.71 -11.75
N ALA A 34 -5.66 29.67 -11.13
CA ALA A 34 -5.61 29.88 -9.69
C ALA A 34 -6.48 28.91 -8.86
N ASP A 35 -7.44 28.22 -9.50
CA ASP A 35 -8.45 27.39 -8.84
C ASP A 35 -8.53 25.97 -9.46
N GLU A 36 -9.05 25.02 -8.67
CA GLU A 36 -9.15 23.61 -9.07
C GLU A 36 -9.99 23.41 -10.34
N ASP A 37 -11.12 24.13 -10.50
CA ASP A 37 -12.04 23.93 -11.62
C ASP A 37 -11.40 24.35 -12.94
N SER A 38 -10.71 25.49 -12.94
CA SER A 38 -9.96 25.97 -14.10
C SER A 38 -8.84 25.01 -14.50
N LEU A 39 -8.13 24.41 -13.54
CA LEU A 39 -7.09 23.41 -13.81
C LEU A 39 -7.66 22.14 -14.45
N ILE A 40 -8.79 21.66 -13.92
CA ILE A 40 -9.46 20.44 -14.40
C ILE A 40 -10.00 20.63 -15.82
N GLN A 41 -10.47 21.85 -16.15
CA GLN A 41 -11.05 22.17 -17.45
C GLN A 41 -10.01 22.40 -18.57
N MET A 42 -8.72 22.50 -18.24
CA MET A 42 -7.67 22.64 -19.26
C MET A 42 -7.72 21.49 -20.26
N ASN A 43 -7.67 21.80 -21.55
CA ASN A 43 -7.58 20.80 -22.60
C ASN A 43 -6.13 20.34 -22.84
N ASP A 44 -5.93 19.25 -23.59
CA ASP A 44 -4.59 18.69 -23.81
C ASP A 44 -3.64 19.67 -24.51
N SER A 45 -4.15 20.56 -25.37
CA SER A 45 -3.32 21.57 -26.04
C SER A 45 -2.79 22.60 -25.05
N GLU A 46 -3.64 23.09 -24.14
CA GLU A 46 -3.28 24.08 -23.12
C GLU A 46 -2.25 23.50 -22.13
N VAL A 47 -2.48 22.25 -21.68
CA VAL A 47 -1.55 21.56 -20.77
C VAL A 47 -0.19 21.34 -21.44
N ASN A 48 -0.17 20.90 -22.71
CA ASN A 48 1.07 20.64 -23.44
C ASN A 48 1.84 21.92 -23.79
N GLU A 49 1.15 23.00 -24.16
CA GLU A 49 1.77 24.30 -24.43
C GLU A 49 2.49 24.84 -23.19
N LEU A 50 1.87 24.68 -22.01
CA LEU A 50 2.42 25.20 -20.77
C LEU A 50 3.52 24.30 -20.17
N LEU A 51 3.34 22.98 -20.22
CA LEU A 51 4.16 22.04 -19.43
C LEU A 51 4.88 20.97 -20.24
N GLY A 52 4.51 20.72 -21.51
CA GLY A 52 5.01 19.56 -22.28
C GLY A 52 6.52 19.56 -22.52
N GLY A 53 7.18 20.73 -22.45
CA GLY A 53 8.62 20.88 -22.62
C GLY A 53 9.37 21.29 -21.34
N VAL A 54 8.72 21.25 -20.17
CA VAL A 54 9.34 21.75 -18.93
C VAL A 54 10.43 20.78 -18.42
N ASN A 55 11.55 21.34 -17.98
CA ASN A 55 12.58 20.59 -17.27
C ASN A 55 12.27 20.61 -15.77
N LEU A 56 12.43 19.46 -15.11
CA LEU A 56 12.29 19.35 -13.65
C LEU A 56 13.68 19.43 -12.98
N PRO A 57 13.81 20.03 -11.78
CA PRO A 57 12.73 20.62 -11.00
C PRO A 57 12.23 21.96 -11.55
N VAL A 58 10.96 22.29 -11.29
CA VAL A 58 10.34 23.56 -11.66
C VAL A 58 9.48 24.10 -10.52
N THR A 59 9.41 25.43 -10.38
CA THR A 59 8.56 26.08 -9.37
C THR A 59 7.32 26.68 -10.03
N VAL A 60 6.15 26.41 -9.48
CA VAL A 60 4.85 26.69 -10.08
C VAL A 60 3.95 27.40 -9.08
N ARG A 61 3.32 28.49 -9.51
CA ARG A 61 2.31 29.21 -8.74
C ARG A 61 0.92 28.75 -9.17
N CYS A 62 0.05 28.50 -8.18
CA CYS A 62 -1.38 28.25 -8.36
C CYS A 62 -2.14 29.04 -7.30
N GLY A 63 -2.71 30.19 -7.68
CA GLY A 63 -3.30 31.12 -6.73
C GLY A 63 -2.25 31.69 -5.78
N GLU A 64 -2.46 31.54 -4.47
CA GLU A 64 -1.51 31.97 -3.43
C GLU A 64 -0.44 30.91 -3.12
N ASP A 65 -0.67 29.66 -3.50
CA ASP A 65 0.27 28.57 -3.25
C ASP A 65 1.37 28.53 -4.31
N ILE A 66 2.58 28.18 -3.86
CA ILE A 66 3.72 27.88 -4.73
C ILE A 66 4.20 26.47 -4.42
N PHE A 67 4.46 25.70 -5.49
CA PHE A 67 4.92 24.32 -5.42
C PHE A 67 6.23 24.14 -6.18
N GLU A 68 7.11 23.28 -5.66
CA GLU A 68 8.22 22.71 -6.40
C GLU A 68 7.80 21.34 -6.93
N VAL A 69 7.94 21.16 -8.25
CA VAL A 69 7.67 19.90 -8.92
C VAL A 69 9.00 19.23 -9.24
N THR A 70 9.20 18.01 -8.76
CA THR A 70 10.44 17.23 -8.95
C THR A 70 10.15 15.87 -9.57
N GLU A 71 11.12 15.32 -10.30
CA GLU A 71 11.00 13.94 -10.81
C GLU A 71 11.37 12.94 -9.72
N THR A 72 10.61 11.84 -9.65
CA THR A 72 10.92 10.70 -8.78
C THR A 72 11.60 9.55 -9.55
N GLY A 73 11.62 9.60 -10.89
CA GLY A 73 12.30 8.63 -11.73
C GLY A 73 12.10 8.87 -13.23
N LYS A 74 12.90 8.18 -14.06
CA LYS A 74 12.83 8.23 -15.53
C LYS A 74 12.17 6.96 -16.07
N ARG A 75 10.83 6.89 -16.11
CA ARG A 75 10.05 5.93 -16.94
C ARG A 75 8.53 6.16 -16.83
N GLY A 76 7.79 5.57 -17.78
CA GLY A 76 6.43 5.98 -18.18
C GLY A 76 5.27 5.48 -17.32
N GLU A 77 4.05 5.84 -17.74
CA GLU A 77 2.77 5.77 -17.00
C GLU A 77 2.37 4.43 -16.37
N ARG A 78 3.03 3.31 -16.73
CA ARG A 78 2.64 1.95 -16.33
C ARG A 78 3.72 1.15 -15.64
N GLU A 79 4.89 1.72 -15.41
CA GLU A 79 5.94 1.03 -14.68
C GLU A 79 5.82 1.27 -13.18
N ILE A 80 6.35 0.36 -12.36
CA ILE A 80 6.45 0.61 -10.92
C ILE A 80 7.44 1.72 -10.60
N SER A 81 8.46 1.91 -11.44
CA SER A 81 9.58 2.82 -11.21
C SER A 81 9.14 4.27 -11.03
N GLY A 82 9.72 4.96 -10.06
CA GLY A 82 9.45 6.37 -9.78
C GLY A 82 8.11 6.63 -9.08
N ARG A 83 7.23 5.64 -8.90
CA ARG A 83 5.92 5.89 -8.29
C ARG A 83 6.02 6.39 -6.85
N ILE A 84 5.01 7.14 -6.44
CA ILE A 84 4.84 7.55 -5.06
C ILE A 84 3.92 6.55 -4.35
N ALA A 85 4.44 5.88 -3.34
CA ALA A 85 3.75 4.81 -2.64
C ALA A 85 3.62 5.08 -1.13
N VAL A 86 2.55 4.58 -0.52
CA VAL A 86 2.47 4.42 0.95
C VAL A 86 2.38 2.94 1.29
N VAL A 87 3.14 2.50 2.29
CA VAL A 87 3.14 1.11 2.77
C VAL A 87 2.79 1.10 4.26
N THR A 88 1.60 0.60 4.61
CA THR A 88 1.19 0.48 6.02
C THR A 88 1.80 -0.75 6.68
N GLY A 89 2.17 -0.65 7.97
CA GLY A 89 3.00 -1.66 8.60
C GLY A 89 4.40 -1.71 7.97
N GLY A 90 4.89 -0.58 7.48
CA GLY A 90 6.11 -0.46 6.68
C GLY A 90 7.41 -0.63 7.45
N ALA A 91 7.39 -0.65 8.79
CA ALA A 91 8.61 -0.72 9.59
C ALA A 91 9.23 -2.14 9.67
N GLN A 92 8.45 -3.19 9.38
CA GLN A 92 8.90 -4.57 9.56
C GLN A 92 8.25 -5.60 8.63
N GLY A 93 8.79 -6.82 8.61
CA GLY A 93 8.22 -7.96 7.89
C GLY A 93 8.02 -7.69 6.40
N PHE A 94 6.87 -8.11 5.85
CA PHE A 94 6.56 -7.85 4.44
C PHE A 94 6.51 -6.36 4.11
N GLY A 95 6.03 -5.50 5.03
CA GLY A 95 5.94 -4.06 4.77
C GLY A 95 7.32 -3.43 4.53
N ALA A 96 8.29 -3.75 5.38
CA ALA A 96 9.68 -3.28 5.20
C ALA A 96 10.32 -3.80 3.91
N GLU A 97 10.11 -5.08 3.60
CA GLU A 97 10.65 -5.69 2.38
C GLU A 97 10.02 -5.11 1.10
N ILE A 98 8.71 -4.82 1.13
CA ILE A 98 8.01 -4.17 0.03
C ILE A 98 8.51 -2.73 -0.12
N ALA A 99 8.61 -1.97 0.97
CA ALA A 99 9.10 -0.59 0.93
C ALA A 99 10.52 -0.50 0.36
N ARG A 100 11.44 -1.34 0.85
CA ARG A 100 12.80 -1.45 0.31
C ARG A 100 12.79 -1.78 -1.17
N GLY A 101 12.01 -2.79 -1.56
CA GLY A 101 11.91 -3.20 -2.96
C GLY A 101 11.31 -2.14 -3.89
N LEU A 102 10.39 -1.30 -3.40
CA LEU A 102 9.86 -0.16 -4.16
C LEU A 102 10.91 0.93 -4.31
N ILE A 103 11.65 1.26 -3.26
CA ILE A 103 12.76 2.23 -3.31
C ILE A 103 13.87 1.76 -4.24
N ASP A 104 14.18 0.46 -4.25
CA ASP A 104 15.13 -0.15 -5.20
C ASP A 104 14.69 0.04 -6.67
N GLN A 105 13.40 0.29 -6.94
CA GLN A 105 12.87 0.65 -8.26
C GLN A 105 12.80 2.17 -8.49
N GLY A 106 13.32 2.98 -7.57
CA GLY A 106 13.28 4.44 -7.62
C GLY A 106 11.97 5.04 -7.14
N CYS A 107 11.09 4.29 -6.49
CA CYS A 107 9.88 4.87 -5.90
C CYS A 107 10.21 5.80 -4.72
N PHE A 108 9.35 6.79 -4.49
CA PHE A 108 9.29 7.51 -3.21
C PHE A 108 8.26 6.82 -2.32
N VAL A 109 8.65 6.41 -1.11
CA VAL A 109 7.83 5.55 -0.26
C VAL A 109 7.60 6.15 1.12
N PHE A 110 6.33 6.36 1.46
CA PHE A 110 5.89 6.64 2.81
C PHE A 110 5.89 5.34 3.64
N ILE A 111 6.75 5.30 4.66
CA ILE A 111 6.86 4.22 5.64
C ILE A 111 5.86 4.50 6.76
N ALA A 112 4.64 3.97 6.60
CA ALA A 112 3.55 4.21 7.52
C ALA A 112 3.46 3.08 8.56
N ASP A 113 3.65 3.39 9.84
CA ASP A 113 3.60 2.38 10.91
C ASP A 113 3.08 2.96 12.23
N LEU A 114 2.53 2.10 13.09
CA LEU A 114 2.15 2.50 14.45
C LEU A 114 3.40 2.76 15.32
N ASN A 115 4.48 2.02 15.06
CA ASN A 115 5.76 2.23 15.72
C ASN A 115 6.52 3.39 15.06
N GLU A 116 6.37 4.59 15.60
CA GLU A 116 7.06 5.79 15.12
C GLU A 116 8.58 5.61 15.00
N GLU A 117 9.22 5.08 16.05
CA GLU A 117 10.68 4.88 16.06
C GLU A 117 11.10 3.88 14.97
N GLY A 118 10.31 2.82 14.80
CA GLY A 118 10.52 1.82 13.74
C GLY A 118 10.37 2.40 12.34
N ALA A 119 9.36 3.24 12.11
CA ALA A 119 9.16 3.93 10.83
C ALA A 119 10.31 4.88 10.52
N ARG A 120 10.75 5.69 11.50
CA ARG A 120 11.90 6.61 11.37
C ARG A 120 13.19 5.85 11.09
N ALA A 121 13.51 4.84 11.89
CA ALA A 121 14.73 4.05 11.70
C ALA A 121 14.75 3.35 10.33
N LYS A 122 13.60 2.82 9.87
CA LYS A 122 13.51 2.21 8.55
C LYS A 122 13.66 3.25 7.43
N ALA A 123 13.08 4.44 7.58
CA ALA A 123 13.26 5.50 6.60
C ALA A 123 14.72 5.97 6.51
N GLU A 124 15.40 6.14 7.66
CA GLU A 124 16.83 6.46 7.71
C GLU A 124 17.70 5.40 7.05
N GLU A 125 17.40 4.11 7.26
CA GLU A 125 18.09 3.00 6.61
C GLU A 125 17.92 3.01 5.08
N LEU A 126 16.73 3.36 4.60
CA LEU A 126 16.36 3.31 3.18
C LEU A 126 16.72 4.60 2.40
N GLY A 127 17.04 5.69 3.10
CA GLY A 127 17.57 6.93 2.52
C GLY A 127 16.51 7.93 2.06
N GLU A 128 16.92 8.86 1.19
CA GLU A 128 16.17 10.09 0.85
C GLU A 128 14.81 9.85 0.16
N HIS A 129 14.56 8.65 -0.35
CA HIS A 129 13.30 8.27 -0.97
C HIS A 129 12.32 7.59 0.01
N ALA A 130 12.65 7.55 1.30
CA ALA A 130 11.78 7.03 2.34
C ALA A 130 11.30 8.15 3.28
N TRP A 131 9.99 8.24 3.50
CA TRP A 131 9.39 9.23 4.40
C TRP A 131 8.62 8.55 5.54
N PRO A 132 8.99 8.73 6.81
CA PRO A 132 8.30 8.08 7.91
C PRO A 132 6.96 8.78 8.24
N ILE A 133 5.91 8.00 8.49
CA ILE A 133 4.63 8.48 9.03
C ILE A 133 4.18 7.58 10.18
N THR A 134 3.86 8.18 11.33
CA THR A 134 3.20 7.46 12.43
C THR A 134 1.70 7.36 12.14
N VAL A 135 1.15 6.13 12.11
CA VAL A 135 -0.29 5.92 11.89
C VAL A 135 -0.82 4.72 12.67
N ASP A 136 -1.94 4.93 13.37
CA ASP A 136 -2.82 3.84 13.79
C ASP A 136 -3.88 3.63 12.71
N VAL A 137 -3.70 2.58 11.89
CA VAL A 137 -4.62 2.26 10.79
C VAL A 137 -6.03 1.89 11.24
N SER A 138 -6.25 1.62 12.54
CA SER A 138 -7.57 1.37 13.12
C SER A 138 -8.27 2.62 13.63
N ASN A 139 -7.60 3.78 13.56
CA ASN A 139 -8.11 5.07 14.01
C ASN A 139 -8.37 6.00 12.82
N GLU A 140 -9.60 6.49 12.70
CA GLU A 140 -10.05 7.29 11.54
C GLU A 140 -9.29 8.62 11.41
N GLU A 141 -9.09 9.34 12.52
CA GLU A 141 -8.36 10.62 12.54
C GLU A 141 -6.88 10.42 12.20
N SER A 142 -6.26 9.35 12.69
CA SER A 142 -4.86 9.02 12.40
C SER A 142 -4.65 8.68 10.93
N VAL A 143 -5.58 7.95 10.31
CA VAL A 143 -5.54 7.64 8.88
C VAL A 143 -5.80 8.87 8.02
N ALA A 144 -6.70 9.76 8.43
CA ALA A 144 -6.90 11.05 7.77
C ALA A 144 -5.64 11.92 7.81
N ALA A 145 -4.99 12.03 8.97
CA ALA A 145 -3.73 12.75 9.13
C ALA A 145 -2.59 12.16 8.27
N MET A 146 -2.53 10.84 8.11
CA MET A 146 -1.59 10.20 7.17
C MET A 146 -1.84 10.67 5.73
N ALA A 147 -3.09 10.74 5.27
CA ALA A 147 -3.41 11.20 3.92
C ALA A 147 -3.10 12.70 3.72
N GLU A 148 -3.34 13.53 4.75
CA GLU A 148 -2.97 14.95 4.74
C GLU A 148 -1.46 15.17 4.68
N GLU A 149 -0.69 14.39 5.43
CA GLU A 149 0.78 14.45 5.41
C GLU A 149 1.33 14.04 4.03
N ILE A 150 0.74 13.02 3.42
CA ILE A 150 1.07 12.60 2.05
C ILE A 150 0.76 13.72 1.05
N GLU A 151 -0.42 14.34 1.12
CA GLU A 151 -0.78 15.50 0.29
C GLU A 151 0.22 16.65 0.48
N ARG A 152 0.66 16.90 1.72
CA ARG A 152 1.60 17.97 2.04
C ARG A 152 3.01 17.71 1.47
N VAL A 153 3.49 16.48 1.55
CA VAL A 153 4.88 16.11 1.18
C VAL A 153 5.01 15.88 -0.32
N ALA A 154 4.03 15.22 -0.92
CA ALA A 154 4.12 14.71 -2.29
C ALA A 154 3.06 15.26 -3.24
N GLY A 155 2.04 15.95 -2.72
CA GLY A 155 0.90 16.44 -3.48
C GLY A 155 -0.07 15.33 -3.88
N GLY A 156 0.29 14.05 -3.76
CA GLY A 156 -0.53 12.91 -4.12
C GLY A 156 0.23 11.60 -4.02
N LEU A 157 -0.34 10.55 -4.62
CA LEU A 157 0.18 9.19 -4.62
C LEU A 157 -0.09 8.52 -5.98
N ASP A 158 0.58 7.39 -6.19
CA ASP A 158 0.30 6.47 -7.30
C ASP A 158 -0.06 5.05 -6.79
N LEU A 159 0.42 4.67 -5.60
CA LEU A 159 0.25 3.32 -5.05
C LEU A 159 -0.03 3.35 -3.53
N VAL A 160 -1.03 2.59 -3.10
CA VAL A 160 -1.31 2.32 -1.69
C VAL A 160 -1.11 0.83 -1.44
N VAL A 161 -0.13 0.45 -0.62
CA VAL A 161 0.03 -0.91 -0.13
C VAL A 161 -0.49 -1.01 1.29
N SER A 162 -1.75 -1.43 1.43
CA SER A 162 -2.37 -1.68 2.73
C SER A 162 -1.93 -3.05 3.26
N ASN A 163 -0.85 -3.04 4.06
CA ASN A 163 -0.17 -4.25 4.51
C ASN A 163 -0.33 -4.54 6.02
N ALA A 164 -0.64 -3.53 6.83
CA ALA A 164 -0.83 -3.72 8.27
C ALA A 164 -1.83 -4.84 8.58
N GLY A 165 -1.48 -5.70 9.54
CA GLY A 165 -2.29 -6.86 9.88
C GLY A 165 -1.77 -7.61 11.10
N ILE A 166 -2.67 -8.28 11.80
CA ILE A 166 -2.35 -9.07 13.00
C ILE A 166 -3.04 -10.42 13.00
N VAL A 167 -2.52 -11.35 13.79
CA VAL A 167 -3.14 -12.65 14.03
C VAL A 167 -3.07 -13.00 15.52
N ARG A 168 -4.18 -13.54 16.03
CA ARG A 168 -4.28 -14.12 17.37
C ARG A 168 -4.89 -15.51 17.21
N ALA A 169 -4.06 -16.53 17.36
CA ALA A 169 -4.51 -17.91 17.22
C ALA A 169 -5.32 -18.34 18.46
N GLY A 170 -6.43 -19.03 18.25
CA GLY A 170 -7.32 -19.48 19.32
C GLY A 170 -8.40 -20.43 18.83
N SER A 171 -8.84 -21.33 19.69
CA SER A 171 -10.04 -22.15 19.43
C SER A 171 -11.28 -21.28 19.43
N VAL A 172 -12.19 -21.45 18.46
CA VAL A 172 -13.47 -20.71 18.43
C VAL A 172 -14.31 -20.93 19.70
N LEU A 173 -14.11 -22.06 20.39
CA LEU A 173 -14.83 -22.40 21.62
C LEU A 173 -14.33 -21.62 22.84
N THR A 174 -13.12 -21.05 22.80
CA THR A 174 -12.46 -20.44 23.97
C THR A 174 -11.78 -19.11 23.68
N GLN A 175 -11.79 -18.63 22.43
CA GLN A 175 -11.13 -17.39 22.05
C GLN A 175 -11.86 -16.20 22.67
N ASP A 176 -11.09 -15.27 23.24
CA ASP A 176 -11.62 -14.01 23.75
C ASP A 176 -12.29 -13.20 22.62
N PRO A 177 -13.55 -12.78 22.77
CA PRO A 177 -14.21 -11.87 21.83
C PRO A 177 -13.41 -10.59 21.54
N SER A 178 -12.61 -10.09 22.48
CA SER A 178 -11.74 -8.92 22.28
C SER A 178 -10.70 -9.17 21.18
N ALA A 179 -10.12 -10.38 21.13
CA ALA A 179 -9.18 -10.78 20.08
C ALA A 179 -9.86 -10.89 18.72
N PHE A 180 -11.13 -11.31 18.69
CA PHE A 180 -11.93 -11.29 17.46
C PHE A 180 -12.13 -9.86 16.95
N ARG A 181 -12.59 -8.95 17.82
CA ARG A 181 -12.79 -7.53 17.50
C ARG A 181 -11.51 -6.86 17.03
N LEU A 182 -10.39 -7.11 17.72
CA LEU A 182 -9.09 -6.56 17.34
C LEU A 182 -8.65 -7.02 15.93
N SER A 183 -8.83 -8.31 15.62
CA SER A 183 -8.55 -8.83 14.27
C SER A 183 -9.44 -8.17 13.21
N THR A 184 -10.73 -7.98 13.49
CA THR A 184 -11.64 -7.29 12.57
C THR A 184 -11.25 -5.83 12.39
N ASN A 185 -10.95 -5.11 13.47
CA ASN A 185 -10.58 -3.70 13.40
C ASN A 185 -9.32 -3.50 12.56
N ILE A 186 -8.27 -4.29 12.79
CA ILE A 186 -6.97 -4.10 12.13
C ILE A 186 -6.93 -4.73 10.73
N ASN A 187 -7.53 -5.90 10.50
CA ASN A 187 -7.39 -6.58 9.21
C ASN A 187 -8.50 -6.24 8.20
N TYR A 188 -9.65 -5.74 8.66
CA TYR A 188 -10.82 -5.47 7.83
C TYR A 188 -11.20 -3.98 7.83
N ILE A 189 -11.51 -3.40 8.99
CA ILE A 189 -11.92 -1.99 9.07
C ILE A 189 -10.78 -1.06 8.65
N ALA A 190 -9.56 -1.32 9.08
CA ALA A 190 -8.40 -0.52 8.69
C ALA A 190 -8.20 -0.46 7.16
N PHE A 191 -8.48 -1.55 6.43
CA PHE A 191 -8.39 -1.54 4.97
C PHE A 191 -9.44 -0.60 4.35
N PHE A 192 -10.66 -0.58 4.90
CA PHE A 192 -11.68 0.39 4.51
C PHE A 192 -11.23 1.84 4.79
N LEU A 193 -10.74 2.13 6.00
CA LEU A 193 -10.31 3.48 6.38
C LEU A 193 -9.17 4.00 5.49
N VAL A 194 -8.13 3.18 5.29
CA VAL A 194 -7.00 3.52 4.42
C VAL A 194 -7.46 3.73 2.97
N THR A 195 -8.34 2.85 2.47
CA THR A 195 -8.90 2.98 1.11
C THR A 195 -9.72 4.26 0.97
N GLN A 196 -10.53 4.60 1.98
CA GLN A 196 -11.33 5.82 1.94
C GLN A 196 -10.45 7.07 1.94
N ALA A 197 -9.49 7.18 2.85
CA ALA A 197 -8.65 8.38 2.95
C ALA A 197 -7.74 8.54 1.73
N CYS A 198 -7.00 7.49 1.35
CA CYS A 198 -6.11 7.56 0.18
C CYS A 198 -6.90 7.59 -1.14
N GLY A 199 -8.04 6.88 -1.23
CA GLY A 199 -8.90 6.89 -2.41
C GLY A 199 -9.47 8.26 -2.73
N ASN A 200 -9.85 9.06 -1.71
CA ASN A 200 -10.25 10.45 -1.91
C ASN A 200 -9.12 11.30 -2.51
N LEU A 201 -7.88 11.13 -2.02
CA LEU A 201 -6.70 11.83 -2.56
C LEU A 201 -6.43 11.43 -4.02
N LEU A 202 -6.45 10.13 -4.32
CA LEU A 202 -6.27 9.60 -5.67
C LEU A 202 -7.39 10.10 -6.63
N ALA A 203 -8.65 10.10 -6.18
CA ALA A 203 -9.77 10.57 -6.98
C ALA A 203 -9.69 12.08 -7.28
N ARG A 204 -9.18 12.90 -6.35
CA ARG A 204 -8.91 14.32 -6.62
C ARG A 204 -7.87 14.48 -7.72
N GLN A 205 -6.72 13.81 -7.60
CA GLN A 205 -5.68 13.81 -8.63
C GLN A 205 -6.19 13.37 -10.00
N HIS A 206 -7.02 12.32 -10.04
CA HIS A 206 -7.59 11.79 -11.27
C HIS A 206 -8.43 12.81 -12.06
N LYS A 207 -9.08 13.77 -11.38
CA LYS A 207 -9.87 14.82 -12.06
C LYS A 207 -9.04 15.60 -13.09
N ALA A 208 -7.75 15.82 -12.83
CA ALA A 208 -6.84 16.50 -13.75
C ALA A 208 -5.96 15.55 -14.59
N ALA A 209 -6.00 14.24 -14.31
CA ALA A 209 -5.22 13.21 -15.00
C ALA A 209 -6.05 11.94 -15.27
N PRO A 210 -7.12 12.00 -16.08
CA PRO A 210 -8.07 10.89 -16.23
C PRO A 210 -7.47 9.61 -16.84
N GLN A 211 -6.34 9.72 -17.54
CA GLN A 211 -5.63 8.57 -18.13
C GLN A 211 -4.61 7.93 -17.16
N TRP A 212 -4.24 8.65 -16.10
CA TRP A 212 -3.28 8.16 -15.10
C TRP A 212 -3.99 7.23 -14.12
N LEU A 213 -3.71 5.93 -14.22
CA LEU A 213 -4.24 4.97 -13.26
C LEU A 213 -3.35 4.84 -12.03
N THR A 214 -4.00 4.54 -10.92
CA THR A 214 -3.38 4.34 -9.61
C THR A 214 -3.86 3.04 -9.01
N ASP A 215 -3.15 2.55 -8.01
CA ASP A 215 -3.38 1.21 -7.45
C ASP A 215 -3.55 1.26 -5.94
N ILE A 216 -4.55 0.55 -5.44
CA ILE A 216 -4.68 0.17 -4.03
C ILE A 216 -4.52 -1.35 -3.95
N ILE A 217 -3.50 -1.80 -3.23
CA ILE A 217 -3.17 -3.21 -3.06
C ILE A 217 -3.31 -3.58 -1.60
N GLN A 218 -4.19 -4.52 -1.31
CA GLN A 218 -4.26 -5.15 0.00
C GLN A 218 -3.23 -6.30 0.07
N VAL A 219 -2.33 -6.27 1.05
CA VAL A 219 -1.58 -7.49 1.42
C VAL A 219 -2.50 -8.35 2.29
N ASN A 220 -3.19 -9.26 1.62
CA ASN A 220 -4.12 -10.19 2.22
C ASN A 220 -3.34 -11.42 2.73
N SER A 221 -3.84 -12.64 2.49
CA SER A 221 -3.24 -13.89 2.95
C SER A 221 -3.82 -15.05 2.16
N LYS A 222 -3.08 -16.17 2.09
CA LYS A 222 -3.70 -17.46 1.74
C LYS A 222 -4.89 -17.81 2.64
N SER A 223 -4.95 -17.29 3.87
CA SER A 223 -6.10 -17.48 4.77
C SER A 223 -7.34 -16.66 4.37
N GLY A 224 -7.24 -15.78 3.39
CA GLY A 224 -8.40 -15.17 2.72
C GLY A 224 -8.95 -16.01 1.57
N LEU A 225 -8.22 -17.06 1.16
CA LEU A 225 -8.62 -18.00 0.09
C LEU A 225 -9.10 -19.34 0.65
N GLU A 226 -8.56 -19.75 1.79
CA GLU A 226 -8.89 -21.01 2.46
C GLU A 226 -9.06 -20.81 3.97
N GLY A 227 -10.01 -21.51 4.58
CA GLY A 227 -10.22 -21.49 6.02
C GLY A 227 -8.97 -21.91 6.82
N SER A 228 -8.73 -21.24 7.95
CA SER A 228 -7.52 -21.44 8.77
C SER A 228 -7.89 -21.92 10.17
N ASN A 229 -7.56 -23.18 10.48
CA ASN A 229 -7.85 -23.79 11.78
C ASN A 229 -7.29 -22.92 12.93
N LYS A 230 -8.07 -22.74 14.00
CA LYS A 230 -7.72 -21.90 15.16
C LYS A 230 -7.29 -20.45 14.82
N ASN A 231 -7.75 -19.92 13.68
CA ASN A 231 -7.48 -18.54 13.23
C ASN A 231 -8.78 -17.90 12.68
N ALA A 232 -9.95 -18.28 13.22
CA ALA A 232 -11.23 -17.92 12.62
C ALA A 232 -11.42 -16.41 12.42
N ALA A 233 -11.02 -15.59 13.39
CA ALA A 233 -11.10 -14.13 13.30
C ALA A 233 -10.16 -13.54 12.23
N TYR A 234 -9.01 -14.17 11.99
CA TYR A 234 -8.05 -13.74 10.97
C TYR A 234 -8.48 -14.20 9.58
N ALA A 235 -8.90 -15.46 9.44
CA ALA A 235 -9.42 -15.95 8.17
C ALA A 235 -10.68 -15.17 7.77
N GLY A 236 -11.65 -15.00 8.67
CA GLY A 236 -12.86 -14.25 8.40
C GLY A 236 -12.60 -12.81 7.95
N SER A 237 -11.68 -12.09 8.61
CA SER A 237 -11.32 -10.73 8.20
C SER A 237 -10.58 -10.69 6.86
N LYS A 238 -9.73 -11.69 6.55
CA LYS A 238 -9.02 -11.79 5.27
C LYS A 238 -9.94 -12.21 4.12
N PHE A 239 -10.90 -13.12 4.33
CA PHE A 239 -11.98 -13.42 3.37
C PHE A 239 -12.83 -12.17 3.10
N GLY A 240 -13.30 -11.51 4.16
CA GLY A 240 -14.04 -10.25 4.04
C GLY A 240 -13.24 -9.19 3.28
N GLY A 241 -11.94 -9.10 3.53
CA GLY A 241 -11.03 -8.22 2.80
C GLY A 241 -11.06 -8.42 1.29
N LEU A 242 -11.17 -9.66 0.80
CA LEU A 242 -11.32 -9.91 -0.65
C LEU A 242 -12.69 -9.43 -1.17
N GLY A 243 -13.75 -9.54 -0.36
CA GLY A 243 -15.04 -8.93 -0.68
C GLY A 243 -14.97 -7.41 -0.77
N LEU A 244 -14.20 -6.76 0.11
CA LEU A 244 -13.92 -5.32 0.01
C LEU A 244 -13.11 -4.98 -1.23
N VAL A 245 -12.07 -5.75 -1.55
CA VAL A 245 -11.27 -5.55 -2.78
C VAL A 245 -12.16 -5.53 -4.02
N GLN A 246 -13.05 -6.53 -4.16
CA GLN A 246 -13.99 -6.58 -5.29
C GLN A 246 -14.99 -5.42 -5.27
N SER A 247 -15.56 -5.09 -4.11
CA SER A 247 -16.54 -4.01 -4.00
C SER A 247 -15.92 -2.64 -4.31
N PHE A 248 -14.75 -2.35 -3.75
CA PHE A 248 -14.02 -1.11 -3.99
C PHE A 248 -13.51 -1.02 -5.42
N ALA A 249 -13.11 -2.13 -6.04
CA ALA A 249 -12.72 -2.16 -7.45
C ALA A 249 -13.86 -1.73 -8.39
N LEU A 250 -15.10 -2.19 -8.12
CA LEU A 250 -16.28 -1.81 -8.90
C LEU A 250 -16.59 -0.32 -8.81
N GLU A 251 -16.38 0.27 -7.63
CA GLU A 251 -16.68 1.69 -7.37
C GLU A 251 -15.56 2.60 -7.87
N LEU A 252 -14.32 2.34 -7.44
CA LEU A 252 -13.20 3.25 -7.60
C LEU A 252 -12.57 3.24 -9.01
N VAL A 253 -12.92 2.29 -9.86
CA VAL A 253 -12.48 2.28 -11.27
C VAL A 253 -12.95 3.53 -12.03
N ALA A 254 -14.08 4.13 -11.63
CA ALA A 254 -14.57 5.39 -12.18
C ALA A 254 -13.64 6.59 -11.88
N HIS A 255 -12.70 6.42 -10.94
CA HIS A 255 -11.67 7.38 -10.56
C HIS A 255 -10.27 6.93 -11.00
N GLY A 256 -10.17 5.96 -11.92
CA GLY A 256 -8.90 5.42 -12.38
C GLY A 256 -8.12 4.66 -11.31
N ILE A 257 -8.77 4.19 -10.25
CA ILE A 257 -8.14 3.45 -9.15
C ILE A 257 -8.43 1.97 -9.34
N LYS A 258 -7.37 1.18 -9.53
CA LYS A 258 -7.44 -0.29 -9.46
C LYS A 258 -7.35 -0.72 -8.01
N VAL A 259 -8.17 -1.71 -7.61
CA VAL A 259 -8.11 -2.28 -6.26
C VAL A 259 -7.90 -3.78 -6.37
N ASN A 260 -6.79 -4.29 -5.85
CA ASN A 260 -6.42 -5.70 -5.95
C ASN A 260 -5.85 -6.20 -4.61
N ALA A 261 -5.66 -7.51 -4.48
CA ALA A 261 -4.99 -8.13 -3.36
C ALA A 261 -3.85 -9.03 -3.81
N VAL A 262 -2.80 -9.07 -3.00
CA VAL A 262 -1.83 -10.16 -3.00
C VAL A 262 -2.15 -11.06 -1.81
N CYS A 263 -2.11 -12.38 -2.01
CA CYS A 263 -2.41 -13.40 -1.00
C CYS A 263 -1.15 -14.25 -0.71
N PRO A 264 -0.21 -13.78 0.14
CA PRO A 264 1.01 -14.51 0.42
C PRO A 264 0.79 -15.80 1.21
N GLY A 265 1.74 -16.72 1.02
CA GLY A 265 2.02 -17.82 1.92
C GLY A 265 2.70 -17.37 3.21
N ASN A 266 3.34 -18.30 3.91
CA ASN A 266 3.94 -18.00 5.22
C ASN A 266 5.32 -17.36 5.04
N PHE A 267 5.53 -16.16 5.58
CA PHE A 267 6.88 -15.60 5.75
C PHE A 267 7.48 -16.13 7.04
N LEU A 268 8.06 -17.33 6.97
CA LEU A 268 8.46 -18.10 8.15
C LEU A 268 9.55 -17.42 8.98
N ASP A 269 10.42 -16.64 8.34
CA ASP A 269 11.50 -15.92 9.03
C ASP A 269 11.06 -14.51 9.48
N GLY A 270 9.91 -14.03 8.99
CA GLY A 270 9.37 -12.71 9.34
C GLY A 270 8.77 -12.64 10.75
N PRO A 271 8.68 -11.44 11.34
CA PRO A 271 8.36 -11.25 12.76
C PRO A 271 6.99 -11.82 13.16
N LEU A 272 6.01 -11.84 12.25
CA LEU A 272 4.70 -12.46 12.51
C LEU A 272 4.82 -13.96 12.87
N TRP A 273 5.82 -14.65 12.32
CA TRP A 273 6.08 -16.07 12.53
C TRP A 273 7.16 -16.33 13.58
N SER A 274 8.30 -15.66 13.43
CA SER A 274 9.56 -15.98 14.14
C SER A 274 9.73 -15.29 15.50
N ASP A 275 8.89 -14.32 15.85
CA ASP A 275 8.97 -13.65 17.16
C ASP A 275 8.89 -14.69 18.31
N PRO A 276 9.85 -14.67 19.25
CA PRO A 276 10.02 -15.73 20.25
C PRO A 276 8.93 -15.73 21.34
N ASP A 277 8.17 -14.64 21.48
CA ASP A 277 7.16 -14.50 22.53
C ASP A 277 5.74 -14.53 21.95
N ARG A 278 5.57 -13.91 20.78
CA ARG A 278 4.27 -13.59 20.17
C ARG A 278 4.15 -14.14 18.75
N GLY A 279 5.18 -14.76 18.20
CA GLY A 279 5.18 -15.30 16.85
C GLY A 279 4.25 -16.50 16.69
N LEU A 280 3.81 -16.74 15.45
CA LEU A 280 2.89 -17.83 15.13
C LEU A 280 3.44 -19.21 15.49
N PHE A 281 4.75 -19.43 15.43
CA PHE A 281 5.32 -20.73 15.84
C PHE A 281 4.99 -21.05 17.30
N VAL A 282 5.19 -20.09 18.19
CA VAL A 282 4.91 -20.24 19.63
C VAL A 282 3.41 -20.34 19.88
N GLN A 283 2.61 -19.48 19.25
CA GLN A 283 1.15 -19.54 19.37
C GLN A 283 0.58 -20.90 18.91
N TYR A 284 1.11 -21.47 17.83
CA TYR A 284 0.62 -22.74 17.27
C TYR A 284 1.07 -23.95 18.07
N LEU A 285 2.28 -23.91 18.63
CA LEU A 285 2.75 -24.91 19.59
C LEU A 285 1.85 -24.91 20.84
N ASN A 286 1.69 -23.75 21.48
CA ASN A 286 0.93 -23.62 22.73
C ASN A 286 -0.56 -23.94 22.58
N SER A 287 -1.16 -23.58 21.44
CA SER A 287 -2.56 -23.88 21.18
C SER A 287 -2.79 -25.34 20.77
N GLY A 288 -1.73 -26.15 20.56
CA GLY A 288 -1.84 -27.51 20.02
C GLY A 288 -2.48 -27.50 18.63
N LYS A 289 -2.14 -26.51 17.80
CA LYS A 289 -2.68 -26.40 16.44
C LYS A 289 -2.07 -27.43 15.49
N VAL A 290 -0.79 -27.74 15.67
CA VAL A 290 -0.08 -28.78 14.93
C VAL A 290 -0.08 -30.05 15.76
N PRO A 291 -0.83 -31.11 15.36
CA PRO A 291 -0.86 -32.36 16.09
C PRO A 291 0.53 -32.97 16.19
N GLY A 292 0.97 -33.32 17.40
CA GLY A 292 2.25 -33.98 17.66
C GLY A 292 3.48 -33.07 17.75
N ALA A 293 3.34 -31.76 17.48
CA ALA A 293 4.45 -30.82 17.65
C ALA A 293 4.84 -30.69 19.14
N LYS A 294 6.13 -30.80 19.42
CA LYS A 294 6.75 -30.62 20.74
C LYS A 294 7.63 -29.38 20.79
N THR A 295 8.08 -28.90 19.64
CA THR A 295 8.97 -27.74 19.49
C THR A 295 8.47 -26.78 18.43
N VAL A 296 9.01 -25.55 18.44
CA VAL A 296 8.82 -24.56 17.35
C VAL A 296 9.35 -25.10 16.02
N ALA A 297 10.42 -25.89 16.03
CA ALA A 297 10.97 -26.51 14.82
C ALA A 297 9.97 -27.48 14.19
N ASP A 298 9.27 -28.29 15.00
CA ASP A 298 8.24 -29.21 14.50
C ASP A 298 7.08 -28.43 13.82
N VAL A 299 6.72 -27.27 14.36
CA VAL A 299 5.72 -26.39 13.74
C VAL A 299 6.24 -25.83 12.41
N LYS A 300 7.50 -25.40 12.35
CA LYS A 300 8.12 -24.90 11.11
C LYS A 300 8.15 -25.97 10.02
N GLU A 301 8.66 -27.16 10.33
CA GLU A 301 8.72 -28.30 9.41
C GLU A 301 7.32 -28.68 8.89
N TYR A 302 6.32 -28.72 9.78
CA TYR A 302 4.94 -28.99 9.39
C TYR A 302 4.38 -28.00 8.35
N TYR A 303 4.69 -26.71 8.51
CA TYR A 303 4.21 -25.68 7.59
C TYR A 303 5.02 -25.62 6.29
N GLU A 304 6.32 -25.91 6.33
CA GLU A 304 7.17 -26.02 5.13
C GLU A 304 6.76 -27.21 4.27
N ALA A 305 6.47 -28.37 4.88
CA ALA A 305 6.02 -29.57 4.17
C ALA A 305 4.69 -29.39 3.42
N LYS A 306 3.88 -28.39 3.82
CA LYS A 306 2.62 -28.05 3.12
C LYS A 306 2.81 -27.17 1.88
N VAL A 307 3.99 -26.62 1.67
CA VAL A 307 4.29 -25.79 0.51
C VAL A 307 4.97 -26.66 -0.53
N PRO A 308 4.39 -26.86 -1.74
CA PRO A 308 5.04 -27.63 -2.80
C PRO A 308 6.46 -27.15 -3.18
N MET A 309 6.75 -25.86 -3.04
CA MET A 309 8.10 -25.31 -3.24
C MET A 309 9.04 -25.48 -2.03
N HIS A 310 8.59 -26.13 -0.96
CA HIS A 310 9.37 -26.49 0.24
C HIS A 310 10.14 -25.33 0.91
N ARG A 311 9.54 -24.14 0.90
CA ARG A 311 10.06 -22.95 1.60
C ARG A 311 8.95 -21.98 1.99
N GLY A 312 9.27 -21.07 2.91
CA GLY A 312 8.45 -19.89 3.16
C GLY A 312 8.48 -18.89 2.00
N ALA A 313 7.46 -18.04 1.93
CA ALA A 313 7.45 -16.87 1.07
C ALA A 313 8.46 -15.83 1.58
N GLN A 314 9.09 -15.12 0.65
CA GLN A 314 10.03 -14.03 0.92
C GLN A 314 9.47 -12.70 0.40
N GLY A 315 10.05 -11.59 0.84
CA GLY A 315 9.66 -10.25 0.41
C GLY A 315 9.62 -10.10 -1.11
N ILE A 316 10.64 -10.62 -1.80
CA ILE A 316 10.74 -10.57 -3.27
C ILE A 316 9.59 -11.31 -3.98
N ASP A 317 9.07 -12.40 -3.41
CA ASP A 317 7.95 -13.14 -4.02
C ASP A 317 6.68 -12.28 -4.05
N VAL A 318 6.41 -11.57 -2.95
CA VAL A 318 5.25 -10.67 -2.82
C VAL A 318 5.43 -9.41 -3.66
N LEU A 319 6.65 -8.86 -3.67
CA LEU A 319 7.01 -7.69 -4.45
C LEU A 319 6.81 -7.89 -5.96
N ARG A 320 7.18 -9.07 -6.49
CA ARG A 320 6.95 -9.39 -7.91
C ARG A 320 5.46 -9.44 -8.27
N ALA A 321 4.61 -9.91 -7.36
CA ALA A 321 3.16 -9.86 -7.55
C ALA A 321 2.61 -8.43 -7.51
N ILE A 322 3.15 -7.56 -6.65
CA ILE A 322 2.82 -6.14 -6.62
C ILE A 322 3.18 -5.48 -7.96
N TYR A 323 4.38 -5.74 -8.50
CA TYR A 323 4.79 -5.19 -9.79
C TYR A 323 3.86 -5.64 -10.91
N TYR A 324 3.54 -6.93 -10.97
CA TYR A 324 2.56 -7.45 -11.91
C TYR A 324 1.22 -6.71 -11.82
N ILE A 325 0.67 -6.57 -10.61
CA ILE A 325 -0.63 -5.89 -10.40
C ILE A 325 -0.58 -4.45 -10.89
N VAL A 326 0.48 -3.70 -10.57
CA VAL A 326 0.61 -2.29 -10.96
C VAL A 326 0.76 -2.16 -12.48
N GLU A 327 1.64 -2.97 -13.08
CA GLU A 327 1.96 -2.93 -14.52
C GLU A 327 0.82 -3.46 -15.39
N GLN A 328 -0.03 -4.35 -14.86
CA GLN A 328 -1.21 -4.85 -15.53
C GLN A 328 -2.33 -3.80 -15.56
N ALA A 329 -2.70 -3.36 -16.77
CA ALA A 329 -3.69 -2.30 -16.97
C ALA A 329 -5.15 -2.79 -16.98
N TYR A 330 -5.41 -4.05 -17.33
CA TYR A 330 -6.76 -4.55 -17.60
C TYR A 330 -7.35 -5.40 -16.47
N GLU A 331 -6.79 -5.33 -15.26
CA GLU A 331 -7.22 -6.14 -14.12
C GLU A 331 -7.50 -5.27 -12.88
N THR A 332 -8.65 -5.51 -12.25
CA THR A 332 -9.04 -4.93 -10.95
C THR A 332 -9.97 -5.92 -10.24
N GLY A 333 -10.03 -5.85 -8.91
CA GLY A 333 -10.82 -6.77 -8.07
C GLY A 333 -10.21 -8.16 -7.90
N GLN A 334 -8.95 -8.36 -8.26
CA GLN A 334 -8.30 -9.67 -8.29
C GLN A 334 -7.59 -10.00 -6.97
N ALA A 335 -7.52 -11.30 -6.67
CA ALA A 335 -6.73 -11.84 -5.55
C ALA A 335 -5.61 -12.73 -6.12
N VAL A 336 -4.37 -12.26 -6.07
CA VAL A 336 -3.20 -12.95 -6.64
C VAL A 336 -2.54 -13.86 -5.59
N PRO A 337 -2.59 -15.19 -5.71
CA PRO A 337 -1.96 -16.10 -4.77
C PRO A 337 -0.43 -16.10 -4.92
N VAL A 338 0.30 -15.92 -3.81
CA VAL A 338 1.76 -16.03 -3.74
C VAL A 338 2.11 -17.08 -2.67
N THR A 339 1.73 -18.33 -2.94
CA THR A 339 1.61 -19.39 -1.91
C THR A 339 2.59 -20.55 -2.09
N GLY A 340 3.53 -20.45 -3.03
CA GLY A 340 4.47 -21.55 -3.34
C GLY A 340 3.76 -22.84 -3.79
N GLY A 341 2.57 -22.70 -4.39
CA GLY A 341 1.71 -23.81 -4.83
C GLY A 341 0.76 -24.35 -3.74
N GLN A 342 0.78 -23.81 -2.53
CA GLN A 342 -0.06 -24.32 -1.43
C GLN A 342 -1.56 -24.10 -1.67
N VAL A 343 -1.92 -23.00 -2.34
CA VAL A 343 -3.30 -22.69 -2.75
C VAL A 343 -3.28 -22.38 -4.24
N MET A 344 -4.05 -23.14 -5.01
CA MET A 344 -4.25 -22.94 -6.45
C MET A 344 -5.72 -22.58 -6.68
N MET A 345 -5.97 -21.51 -7.44
CA MET A 345 -7.32 -21.06 -7.79
C MET A 345 -7.77 -21.80 -9.05
N ASN A 346 -9.03 -22.28 -9.05
CA ASN A 346 -9.67 -22.95 -10.18
C ASN A 346 -10.65 -22.01 -10.88
#